data_AF-A0A537NB73-F1
#
_entry.id   AF-A0A537NB73-F1
#
_cell.length_a   1.000
_cell.length_b   1.000
_cell.length_c   1.000
_cell.angle_alpha   90.00
_cell.angle_beta   90.00
_cell.angle_gamma   90.00
#
_symmetry.space_group_name_H-M   'P 1'
#
loop_
_entity.id
_entity.type
_entity.pdbx_description
1 polymer ?
#
loop_
_entity_poly.entity_id
_entity_poly.type
_entity_poly.pdbx_seq_one_letter_code
_entity_poly.pdbx_strand_id
1 'polypeptide(L)' 'IEPLMGWTASSDMRQQVRLSFDRAEEAIDYCERHGIAYQLVPPKPAARRTISYADNFSFQRRDPWTH' A
#
# COMPACT_ATOMS: atom_id res chain seq x y z
N ILE A 1 -8.17 -19.10 17.65
CA ILE A 1 -9.24 -19.62 16.77
C ILE A 1 -10.26 -20.25 17.68
N GLU A 2 -11.49 -19.77 17.64
CA GLU A 2 -12.55 -20.24 18.54
C GLU A 2 -13.07 -21.62 18.06
N PRO A 3 -13.20 -22.63 18.95
CA PRO A 3 -13.39 -24.02 18.53
C PRO A 3 -14.80 -24.36 18.02
N LEU A 4 -15.82 -23.49 18.22
CA LEU A 4 -17.19 -23.79 17.81
C LEU A 4 -17.49 -23.30 16.39
N MET A 5 -17.17 -22.04 16.09
CA MET A 5 -17.51 -21.40 14.81
C MET A 5 -16.31 -21.14 13.89
N GLY A 6 -15.09 -21.43 14.34
CA GLY A 6 -13.87 -21.27 13.53
C GLY A 6 -13.46 -19.82 13.26
N TRP A 7 -14.07 -18.86 13.95
CA TRP A 7 -13.75 -17.45 13.77
C TRP A 7 -12.36 -17.11 14.33
N THR A 8 -11.62 -16.28 13.60
CA THR A 8 -10.39 -15.65 14.08
C THR A 8 -10.75 -14.55 15.08
N ALA A 9 -11.13 -14.95 16.29
CA ALA A 9 -11.20 -14.05 17.43
C ALA A 9 -9.77 -13.65 17.81
N SER A 10 -9.44 -12.37 17.61
CA SER A 10 -8.22 -11.76 18.16
C SER A 10 -8.59 -11.09 19.47
N SER A 11 -7.88 -11.40 20.56
CA SER A 11 -8.04 -10.71 21.85
C SER A 11 -7.40 -9.32 21.85
N ASP A 12 -6.61 -9.00 20.83
CA ASP A 12 -5.86 -7.77 20.72
C ASP A 12 -6.61 -6.76 19.83
N MET A 13 -7.29 -5.83 20.49
CA MET A 13 -8.09 -4.79 19.84
C MET A 13 -7.23 -3.75 19.10
N ARG A 14 -5.91 -3.69 19.35
CA ARG A 14 -5.03 -2.67 18.77
C ARG A 14 -4.66 -2.96 17.32
N GLN A 15 -4.87 -4.18 16.85
CA GLN A 15 -4.53 -4.60 15.48
C GLN A 15 -5.39 -3.94 14.40
N GLN A 16 -6.50 -3.31 14.77
CA GLN A 16 -7.45 -2.69 13.84
C GLN A 16 -7.27 -1.17 13.69
N VAL A 17 -6.38 -0.54 14.47
CA VAL A 17 -6.19 0.92 14.44
C VAL A 17 -5.36 1.31 13.22
N ARG A 18 -5.92 2.13 12.33
CA ARG A 18 -5.23 2.74 11.20
C ARG A 18 -5.26 4.25 11.33
N LEU A 19 -4.07 4.86 11.41
CA LEU A 19 -3.89 6.31 11.47
C LEU A 19 -3.32 6.79 10.14
N SER A 20 -3.80 7.91 9.65
CA SER A 20 -3.33 8.57 8.43
C SER A 20 -2.72 9.92 8.81
N PHE A 21 -1.57 10.25 8.21
CA PHE A 21 -0.85 11.50 8.43
C PHE A 21 -0.52 12.13 7.09
N ASP A 22 -0.38 13.46 7.07
CA ASP A 22 -0.04 14.20 5.85
C ASP A 22 1.45 14.10 5.51
N ARG A 23 2.30 13.94 6.54
CA ARG A 23 3.75 13.81 6.40
C ARG A 23 4.30 12.59 7.14
N ALA A 24 5.37 12.04 6.59
CA ALA A 24 6.12 10.95 7.23
C ALA A 24 6.72 11.37 8.58
N GLU A 25 7.15 12.63 8.70
CA GLU A 25 7.73 13.20 9.93
C GLU A 25 6.74 13.21 11.09
N GLU A 26 5.47 13.56 10.82
CA GLU A 26 4.40 13.58 11.83
C GLU A 26 4.08 12.16 12.33
N ALA A 27 4.10 11.18 11.43
CA ALA A 27 3.91 9.77 11.80
C ALA A 27 5.06 9.26 12.69
N ILE A 28 6.29 9.69 12.43
CA ILE A 28 7.47 9.34 13.22
C ILE A 28 7.38 9.96 14.62
N ASP A 29 7.12 11.26 14.72
CA ASP A 29 6.97 11.98 16.00
C ASP A 29 5.85 11.39 16.86
N TYR A 30 4.71 11.01 16.24
CA TYR A 30 3.65 10.30 16.94
C TYR A 30 4.15 8.96 17.53
N CYS A 31 4.83 8.14 16.73
CA CYS A 31 5.37 6.86 17.19
C CYS A 31 6.41 7.04 18.31
N GLU A 32 7.30 8.02 18.19
CA GLU A 32 8.32 8.34 19.21
C GLU A 32 7.68 8.78 20.54
N ARG A 33 6.69 9.70 20.48
CA ARG A 33 5.98 10.18 21.67
C ARG A 33 5.21 9.07 22.39
N HIS A 34 4.67 8.13 21.65
CA HIS A 34 3.91 7.01 22.20
C HIS A 34 4.76 5.76 22.47
N GLY A 35 6.07 5.80 22.18
CA GLY A 35 6.99 4.66 22.38
C GLY A 35 6.64 3.45 21.50
N ILE A 36 6.03 3.67 20.34
CA ILE A 36 5.59 2.62 19.42
C ILE A 36 6.73 2.29 18.46
N ALA A 37 7.13 1.02 18.40
CA ALA A 37 8.07 0.55 17.39
C ALA A 37 7.46 0.70 15.98
N TYR A 38 8.18 1.33 15.07
CA TYR A 38 7.71 1.61 13.71
C TYR A 38 8.73 1.19 12.65
N GLN A 39 8.25 0.97 11.43
CA GLN A 39 9.08 0.75 10.25
C GLN A 39 8.71 1.78 9.18
N LEU A 40 9.68 2.58 8.74
CA LEU A 40 9.47 3.55 7.67
C LEU A 40 9.54 2.86 6.30
N VAL A 41 8.42 2.85 5.58
CA VAL A 41 8.37 2.42 4.18
C VAL A 41 8.30 3.67 3.30
N PRO A 42 9.33 3.95 2.48
CA PRO A 42 9.33 5.13 1.64
C PRO A 42 8.19 5.04 0.60
N PRO A 43 7.52 6.17 0.27
CA PRO A 43 6.49 6.16 -0.76
C PRO A 43 7.12 5.76 -2.09
N LYS A 44 6.58 4.71 -2.71
CA LYS A 44 7.02 4.30 -4.05
C LYS A 44 6.44 5.29 -5.06
N PRO A 45 7.26 6.11 -5.75
CA PRO A 45 6.73 6.98 -6.78
C PRO A 45 6.08 6.12 -7.86
N ALA A 46 4.82 6.42 -8.18
CA ALA A 46 4.15 5.77 -9.29
C ALA A 46 4.92 6.11 -10.57
N ALA A 47 5.45 5.10 -11.27
CA ALA A 47 6.03 5.30 -12.57
C ALA A 47 4.92 5.78 -13.51
N ARG A 48 4.97 7.05 -13.90
CA ARG A 48 4.05 7.60 -14.91
C ARG A 48 4.40 6.95 -16.24
N ARG A 49 3.61 5.97 -16.66
CA ARG A 49 3.70 5.40 -18.01
C ARG A 49 2.88 6.28 -18.92
N THR A 50 3.52 6.98 -19.85
CA THR A 50 2.84 7.62 -20.97
C THR A 50 2.37 6.51 -21.89
N ILE A 51 1.10 6.14 -21.78
CA ILE A 51 0.45 5.17 -22.67
C ILE A 51 -0.47 5.99 -23.56
N SER A 52 -0.15 6.11 -24.85
CA SER A 52 -1.09 6.63 -25.83
C SER A 52 -1.84 5.47 -26.46
N TYR A 53 -3.15 5.63 -26.67
CA TYR A 53 -3.92 4.65 -27.43
C TYR A 53 -3.40 4.51 -28.87
N ALA A 54 -2.84 5.59 -29.43
CA ALA A 54 -2.20 5.55 -30.76
C ALA A 54 -0.95 4.64 -30.79
N ASP A 55 -0.26 4.47 -29.66
CA ASP A 55 0.91 3.58 -29.57
C ASP A 55 0.54 2.10 -29.73
N ASN A 56 -0.74 1.73 -29.59
CA ASN A 56 -1.21 0.37 -29.84
C ASN A 56 -1.12 -0.02 -31.31
N PHE A 57 -1.20 0.96 -32.23
CA PHE A 57 -1.22 0.75 -33.69
C PHE A 57 0.07 1.22 -34.37
N SER A 58 1.10 1.61 -33.61
CA SER A 58 2.38 2.07 -34.17
C SER A 58 3.11 0.94 -34.90
N PHE A 59 3.59 1.23 -36.11
CA PHE A 59 4.40 0.32 -36.93
C PHE A 59 5.74 -0.10 -36.27
N GLN A 60 6.21 0.64 -35.25
CA GLN A 60 7.44 0.35 -34.52
C GLN A 60 7.20 -0.52 -33.27
N ARG A 61 5.95 -0.89 -32.97
CA ARG A 61 5.62 -1.74 -31.82
C ARG A 61 6.10 -3.17 -32.09
N ARG A 62 6.96 -3.70 -31.21
CA ARG A 62 7.54 -5.04 -31.35
C ARG A 62 6.57 -6.18 -31.00
N ASP A 63 5.66 -5.93 -30.05
CA ASP A 63 4.65 -6.92 -29.64
C ASP A 63 3.27 -6.52 -30.19
N PRO A 64 2.54 -7.41 -30.88
CA PRO A 64 1.18 -7.14 -31.35
C PRO A 64 0.19 -7.10 -30.16
N TRP A 65 -0.86 -6.27 -30.27
CA TRP A 65 -1.93 -6.17 -29.27
C TRP A 65 -3.05 -7.19 -29.52
N THR A 66 -2.73 -8.42 -29.93
CA THR A 66 -3.80 -9.41 -30.16
C THR A 66 -4.40 -9.90 -28.83
N HIS A 67 -5.72 -10.05 -28.81
CA HIS A 67 -6.55 -10.51 -27.67
C HIS A 67 -6.13 -11.87 -27.12
#